data_AF-A0A496PBK1-F1
#
_entry.id   AF-A0A496PBK1-F1
#
_cell.length_a   1.000
_cell.length_b   1.000
_cell.length_c   1.000
_cell.angle_alpha   90.00
_cell.angle_beta   90.00
_cell.angle_gamma   90.00
#
_symmetry.space_group_name_H-M   'P 1'
#
loop_
_entity.id
_entity.type
_entity.pdbx_description
1 polymer ?
#
loop_
_entity_poly.entity_id
_entity_poly.type
_entity_poly.pdbx_seq_one_letter_code
_entity_poly.pdbx_strand_id
1 'polypeptide(L)' 'LLGDEISPDTCRFWDATTGEKLDKDRFRRDLGNIEEAYKEMLFRLTGERA' A
#
# COMPACT_ATOMS: atom_id res chain seq x y z
N LEU A 1 -12.69 0.43 -22.33
CA LEU A 1 -12.54 -0.66 -21.33
C LEU A 1 -11.27 -0.39 -20.54
N LEU A 2 -11.34 -0.47 -19.22
CA LEU A 2 -10.16 -0.43 -18.36
C LEU A 2 -9.45 -1.79 -18.43
N GLY A 3 -8.12 -1.81 -18.39
CA GLY A 3 -7.28 -3.01 -18.35
C GLY A 3 -6.37 -3.00 -17.12
N ASP A 4 -5.09 -3.34 -17.27
CA ASP A 4 -4.00 -3.19 -16.28
C ASP A 4 -4.37 -3.52 -14.81
N GLU A 5 -3.74 -2.86 -13.82
CA GLU A 5 -3.96 -3.13 -12.40
C GLU A 5 -4.14 -1.87 -11.55
N ILE A 6 -4.88 -2.02 -10.45
CA ILE A 6 -5.01 -1.03 -9.39
C ILE A 6 -4.51 -1.67 -8.10
N SER A 7 -3.30 -1.30 -7.71
CA SER A 7 -2.58 -1.90 -6.59
C SER A 7 -1.70 -0.84 -5.90
N PRO A 8 -1.10 -1.12 -4.74
CA PRO A 8 -0.08 -0.23 -4.16
C PRO A 8 1.19 -0.09 -5.02
N ASP A 9 1.33 -0.86 -6.11
CA ASP A 9 2.39 -0.67 -7.12
C ASP A 9 2.08 0.49 -8.07
N THR A 10 0.82 0.62 -8.49
CA THR A 10 0.35 1.62 -9.47
C THR A 10 -0.31 2.85 -8.83
N CYS A 11 -0.62 2.81 -7.53
CA CYS A 11 -1.23 3.90 -6.77
C CYS A 11 -0.35 4.36 -5.60
N ARG A 12 -0.54 5.62 -5.15
CA ARG A 12 0.05 6.11 -3.89
C ARG A 12 -1.00 6.15 -2.79
N PHE A 13 -0.71 5.50 -1.68
CA PHE A 13 -1.58 5.42 -0.51
C PHE A 13 -0.82 5.92 0.70
N TRP A 14 -1.29 7.01 1.28
CA TRP A 14 -0.72 7.58 2.49
C TRP A 14 -1.72 7.43 3.62
N ASP A 15 -1.24 7.01 4.79
CA ASP A 15 -2.05 7.01 6.00
C ASP A 15 -2.53 8.44 6.29
N ALA A 16 -3.84 8.60 6.46
CA ALA A 16 -4.45 9.92 6.62
C ALA A 16 -4.07 10.62 7.92
N THR A 17 -3.65 9.86 8.95
CA THR A 17 -3.29 10.40 10.27
C THR A 17 -1.80 10.68 10.35
N THR A 18 -0.96 9.75 9.88
CA THR A 18 0.50 9.81 10.06
C THR A 18 1.25 10.30 8.82
N GLY A 19 0.62 10.29 7.65
CA GLY A 19 1.29 10.53 6.37
C GLY A 19 2.25 9.41 5.96
N GLU A 20 2.23 8.27 6.66
CA GLU A 20 3.04 7.11 6.34
C GLU A 20 2.68 6.55 4.96
N LYS A 21 3.70 6.17 4.18
CA LYS A 21 3.50 5.61 2.84
C LYS A 21 3.19 4.14 2.96
N LEU A 22 2.10 3.70 2.35
CA LEU A 22 1.62 2.32 2.33
C LEU A 22 1.65 1.72 0.90
N ASP A 23 2.58 2.22 0.09
CA ASP A 23 2.70 1.91 -1.34
C ASP A 23 4.16 1.63 -1.74
N LYS A 24 4.40 1.37 -3.03
CA LYS A 24 5.72 1.04 -3.58
C LYS A 24 6.79 2.10 -3.35
N ASP A 25 6.45 3.34 -2.97
CA ASP A 25 7.45 4.32 -2.53
C ASP A 25 8.25 3.82 -1.31
N ARG A 26 7.73 2.89 -0.51
CA ARG A 26 8.51 2.26 0.56
C ARG A 26 9.73 1.50 0.04
N PHE A 27 9.60 0.82 -1.09
CA PHE A 27 10.73 0.21 -1.78
C PHE A 27 11.60 1.26 -2.45
N ARG A 28 11.00 2.19 -3.22
CA ARG A 28 11.76 3.19 -4.00
C ARG A 28 12.63 4.11 -3.15
N ARG A 29 12.27 4.30 -1.86
CA ARG A 29 12.93 5.22 -0.94
C ARG A 29 13.55 4.50 0.27
N ASP A 30 13.71 3.19 0.21
CA ASP A 30 14.31 2.37 1.27
C ASP A 30 13.66 2.57 2.67
N LEU A 31 12.33 2.70 2.74
CA LEU A 31 11.58 2.94 3.98
C LEU A 31 11.27 1.66 4.77
N GLY A 32 11.72 0.49 4.29
CA GLY A 32 11.46 -0.81 4.92
C GLY A 32 9.97 -1.21 4.96
N ASN A 33 9.66 -2.32 5.65
CA ASN A 33 8.29 -2.81 5.92
C ASN A 33 7.36 -2.85 4.70
N ILE A 34 7.87 -3.26 3.52
CA ILE A 34 7.10 -3.24 2.28
C ILE A 34 5.94 -4.22 2.34
N GLU A 35 6.22 -5.48 2.69
CA GLU A 35 5.19 -6.54 2.78
C GLU A 35 4.10 -6.18 3.80
N GLU A 36 4.50 -5.68 4.97
CA GLU A 36 3.57 -5.29 6.02
C GLU A 36 2.69 -4.10 5.63
N ALA A 37 3.22 -3.14 4.87
CA ALA A 37 2.42 -2.05 4.33
C ALA A 37 1.35 -2.54 3.34
N TYR A 38 1.66 -3.57 2.53
CA TYR A 38 0.72 -4.15 1.58
C TYR A 38 -0.35 -4.98 2.30
N LYS A 39 0.03 -5.74 3.34
CA LYS A 39 -0.92 -6.45 4.21
C LYS A 39 -1.83 -5.48 4.95
N GLU A 40 -1.30 -4.37 5.43
CA GLU A 40 -2.10 -3.33 6.10
C GLU A 40 -3.08 -2.67 5.13
N MET A 41 -2.66 -2.38 3.89
CA MET A 41 -3.58 -1.92 2.85
C MET A 41 -4.69 -2.93 2.57
N LEU A 42 -4.36 -4.23 2.43
CA LEU A 42 -5.35 -5.28 2.23
C LEU A 42 -6.35 -5.32 3.40
N PHE A 43 -5.86 -5.33 4.63
CA PHE A 43 -6.72 -5.33 5.82
C PHE A 43 -7.64 -4.11 5.88
N ARG A 44 -7.17 -2.91 5.52
CA ARG A 44 -8.03 -1.71 5.52
C ARG A 44 -9.14 -1.78 4.48
N LEU A 45 -8.91 -2.51 3.38
CA LEU A 45 -9.90 -2.71 2.32
C LEU A 45 -10.90 -3.83 2.66
N THR A 46 -10.44 -4.91 3.29
CA THR A 46 -11.25 -6.13 3.46
C THR A 46 -11.71 -6.38 4.90
N GLY A 47 -11.00 -5.85 5.90
CA GLY A 47 -11.18 -6.15 7.33
C GLY A 47 -10.59 -7.49 7.78
N GLU A 48 -9.94 -8.24 6.89
CA GLU A 48 -9.41 -9.58 7.16
C GLU A 48 -7.88 -9.54 7.35
N ARG A 49 -7.36 -10.23 8.38
CA ARG A 49 -5.92 -10.40 8.58
C ARG A 49 -5.47 -11.69 7.88
N ALA A 50 -4.55 -11.55 6.94
CA ALA A 50 -3.88 -12.65 6.26
C ALA A 50 -2.74 -13.25 7.10
#